data_AF-A0A520C2C2-F1
#
_entry.id   AF-A0A520C2C2-F1
#
_cell.length_a   1.000
_cell.length_b   1.000
_cell.length_c   1.000
_cell.angle_alpha   90.00
_cell.angle_beta   90.00
_cell.angle_gamma   90.00
#
_symmetry.space_group_name_H-M   'P 1'
#
loop_
_entity.id
_entity.type
_entity.pdbx_description
1 polymer ?
#
loop_
_entity_poly.entity_id
_entity_poly.type
_entity_poly.pdbx_seq_one_letter_code
_entity_poly.pdbx_strand_id
1 'polypeptide(L)'
;MNIKELLLNGKAFLALLNDFAIEAKNIIIQDEEILFSGTKNPRNPILKETVCIEGKNADGIFNFFGTLHFNLLDKLAVFEMQGFEKIEAKA
;
A
#
# COMPACT_ATOMS: atom_id res chain seq x y z
N MET A 1 -3.22 14.45 -2.80
CA MET A 1 -1.94 13.88 -2.33
C MET A 1 -2.00 12.39 -2.62
N ASN A 2 -0.95 11.79 -3.19
CA ASN A 2 -0.98 10.39 -3.62
C ASN A 2 -0.33 9.50 -2.55
N ILE A 3 -1.08 8.56 -1.95
CA ILE A 3 -0.55 7.66 -0.90
C ILE A 3 0.60 6.81 -1.46
N LYS A 4 0.45 6.32 -2.69
CA LYS A 4 1.45 5.46 -3.35
C LYS A 4 2.80 6.14 -3.39
N GLU A 5 2.86 7.42 -3.73
CA GLU A 5 4.12 8.19 -3.73
C GLU A 5 4.75 8.28 -2.33
N LEU A 6 3.94 8.48 -1.29
CA LEU A 6 4.44 8.57 0.08
C LEU A 6 4.96 7.22 0.60
N LEU A 7 4.29 6.13 0.28
CA LEU A 7 4.78 4.78 0.57
C LEU A 7 6.09 4.49 -0.16
N LEU A 8 6.19 4.88 -1.44
CA LEU A 8 7.40 4.70 -2.24
C LEU A 8 8.59 5.55 -1.77
N ASN A 9 8.36 6.63 -1.02
CA ASN A 9 9.42 7.38 -0.34
C ASN A 9 9.94 6.65 0.92
N GLY A 10 9.20 5.66 1.43
CA GLY A 10 9.55 4.88 2.60
C GLY A 10 10.51 3.72 2.27
N LYS A 11 11.70 3.71 2.91
CA LYS A 11 12.69 2.64 2.74
C LYS A 11 12.16 1.23 3.05
N ALA A 12 11.30 1.11 4.07
CA ALA A 12 10.73 -0.17 4.48
C ALA A 12 9.79 -0.75 3.41
N PHE A 13 8.97 0.09 2.79
CA PHE A 13 8.07 -0.36 1.73
C PHE A 13 8.83 -0.72 0.45
N LEU A 14 9.86 0.05 0.08
CA LEU A 14 10.73 -0.33 -1.03
C LEU A 14 11.46 -1.67 -0.78
N ALA A 15 11.94 -1.90 0.44
CA ALA A 15 12.55 -3.18 0.80
C ALA A 15 11.56 -4.34 0.65
N LEU A 16 10.33 -4.16 1.13
CA LEU A 16 9.24 -5.13 0.93
C LEU A 16 9.04 -5.44 -0.56
N LEU A 17 8.92 -4.43 -1.42
CA LEU A 17 8.74 -4.67 -2.87
C LEU A 17 9.90 -5.45 -3.48
N ASN A 18 11.14 -5.15 -3.06
CA ASN A 18 12.33 -5.84 -3.52
C ASN A 18 12.36 -7.31 -3.07
N ASP A 19 11.94 -7.62 -1.85
CA ASP A 19 11.88 -9.00 -1.33
C ASP A 19 10.96 -9.91 -2.17
N PHE A 20 9.95 -9.31 -2.81
CA PHE A 20 9.02 -9.98 -3.72
C PHE A 20 9.30 -9.72 -5.20
N ALA A 21 10.41 -9.06 -5.55
CA ALA A 21 10.77 -8.67 -6.92
C ALA A 21 9.65 -7.93 -7.68
N ILE A 22 8.95 -7.02 -7.00
CA ILE A 22 7.85 -6.22 -7.55
C ILE A 22 8.35 -4.81 -7.89
N GLU A 23 8.16 -4.38 -9.13
CA GLU A 23 8.51 -3.01 -9.52
C GLU A 23 7.49 -1.99 -9.00
N ALA A 24 7.96 -0.78 -8.66
CA ALA A 24 7.12 0.31 -8.14
C ALA A 24 5.93 0.67 -9.07
N LYS A 25 6.11 0.52 -10.38
CA LYS A 25 5.05 0.76 -11.37
C LYS A 25 3.95 -0.31 -11.35
N ASN A 26 4.24 -1.51 -10.83
CA ASN A 26 3.37 -2.68 -10.85
C ASN A 26 2.52 -2.84 -9.58
N ILE A 27 2.54 -1.89 -8.65
CA ILE A 27 1.63 -1.90 -7.49
C ILE A 27 0.40 -1.02 -7.67
N ILE A 28 -0.71 -1.48 -7.09
CA ILE A 28 -2.00 -0.80 -6.99
C ILE A 28 -2.50 -0.95 -5.56
N ILE A 29 -2.96 0.14 -4.94
CA ILE A 29 -3.66 0.10 -3.66
C ILE A 29 -5.14 -0.09 -4.00
N GLN A 30 -5.71 -1.27 -3.75
CA GLN A 30 -7.04 -1.60 -4.25
C GLN A 30 -8.15 -0.72 -3.63
N ASP A 31 -7.98 -0.31 -2.37
CA ASP A 31 -8.98 0.44 -1.62
C ASP A 31 -8.79 1.97 -1.68
N GLU A 32 -7.95 2.48 -2.59
CA GLU A 32 -7.54 3.91 -2.59
C GLU A 32 -8.72 4.88 -2.67
N GLU A 33 -9.76 4.57 -3.46
CA GLU A 33 -10.97 5.40 -3.59
C GLU A 33 -11.83 5.39 -2.31
N ILE A 34 -11.85 4.26 -1.59
CA ILE A 34 -12.67 4.08 -0.39
C ILE A 34 -12.00 4.73 0.82
N LEU A 35 -10.66 4.65 0.92
CA LEU A 35 -9.86 5.19 2.01
C LEU A 35 -10.14 6.66 2.30
N PHE A 36 -10.45 7.45 1.27
CA PHE A 36 -10.73 8.88 1.40
C PHE A 36 -12.21 9.26 1.20
N SER A 37 -13.05 8.32 0.78
CA SER A 37 -14.50 8.56 0.63
C SER A 37 -15.19 8.83 1.98
N GLY A 38 -14.63 8.30 3.08
CA GLY A 38 -15.14 8.43 4.45
C GLY A 38 -14.54 9.59 5.26
N THR A 39 -13.45 10.22 4.81
CA THR A 39 -12.78 11.31 5.54
C THR A 39 -13.53 12.64 5.36
N LYS A 40 -14.76 12.71 5.86
CA LYS A 40 -15.54 13.96 6.00
C LYS A 40 -15.09 14.84 7.18
N ASN A 41 -14.04 14.45 7.91
CA ASN A 41 -13.60 15.15 9.10
C ASN A 41 -12.17 15.67 8.95
N PRO A 42 -11.97 16.90 8.45
CA PRO A 42 -10.64 17.53 8.31
C PRO A 42 -9.91 17.79 9.63
N ARG A 43 -10.43 17.32 10.77
CA ARG A 43 -9.86 17.50 12.11
C ARG A 43 -8.93 16.38 12.57
N ASN A 44 -8.89 15.23 11.90
CA ASN A 44 -8.01 14.14 12.29
C ASN A 44 -6.90 13.96 11.24
N PRO A 45 -5.67 14.45 11.49
CA PRO A 45 -4.57 14.36 10.52
C PRO A 45 -3.99 12.94 10.43
N ILE A 46 -4.38 12.03 11.32
CA ILE A 46 -3.89 10.65 11.36
C ILE A 46 -5.00 9.72 10.90
N LEU A 47 -4.69 8.89 9.92
CA LEU A 47 -5.54 7.84 9.37
C LEU A 47 -4.86 6.49 9.62
N LYS A 48 -5.65 5.49 10.04
CA LYS A 48 -5.20 4.11 10.19
C LYS A 48 -6.27 3.21 9.62
N GLU A 49 -5.98 2.59 8.49
CA GLU A 49 -6.96 1.78 7.76
C GLU A 49 -6.33 0.48 7.28
N THR A 50 -7.13 -0.57 7.25
CA THR A 50 -6.73 -1.83 6.64
C THR A 50 -6.83 -1.68 5.12
N VAL A 51 -5.77 -2.08 4.41
CA VAL A 51 -5.68 -1.96 2.95
C VAL A 51 -5.15 -3.24 2.32
N CYS A 52 -5.58 -3.48 1.09
CA CYS A 52 -4.95 -4.42 0.17
C CYS A 52 -4.04 -3.66 -0.81
N ILE A 53 -2.77 -4.06 -0.89
CA ILE A 53 -1.83 -3.61 -1.92
C ILE A 53 -1.55 -4.77 -2.85
N GLU A 54 -2.03 -4.67 -4.08
CA GLU A 54 -1.73 -5.62 -5.15
C GLU A 54 -0.40 -5.25 -5.79
N GLY A 55 0.49 -6.22 -5.97
CA GLY A 55 1.74 -6.07 -6.70
C GLY A 55 1.95 -7.23 -7.68
N LYS A 56 2.49 -6.93 -8.87
CA LYS A 56 2.69 -7.94 -9.93
C LYS A 56 4.15 -8.10 -10.30
N ASN A 57 4.57 -9.35 -10.44
CA ASN A 57 5.87 -9.73 -10.98
C ASN A 57 5.72 -10.91 -11.98
N ALA A 58 6.84 -11.50 -12.40
CA ALA A 58 6.84 -12.64 -13.33
C ALA A 58 6.19 -13.92 -12.77
N ASP A 59 6.16 -14.07 -11.45
CA ASP A 59 5.65 -15.26 -10.76
C ASP A 59 4.14 -15.20 -10.48
N GLY A 60 3.50 -14.04 -10.71
CA GLY A 60 2.06 -13.84 -10.54
C GLY A 60 1.69 -12.54 -9.83
N ILE A 61 0.55 -12.57 -9.14
CA ILE A 61 -0.02 -11.45 -8.41
C ILE A 61 0.17 -11.70 -6.90
N PHE A 62 0.68 -10.72 -6.19
CA PHE A 62 0.82 -10.70 -4.75
C PHE A 62 -0.16 -9.69 -4.16
N ASN A 63 -1.01 -10.14 -3.24
CA ASN A 63 -1.91 -9.26 -2.48
C ASN A 63 -1.35 -9.13 -1.06
N PHE A 64 -0.83 -7.95 -0.73
CA PHE A 64 -0.36 -7.63 0.62
C PHE A 64 -1.50 -7.05 1.45
N PHE A 65 -1.79 -7.69 2.57
CA PHE A 65 -2.79 -7.24 3.52
C PHE A 65 -2.10 -6.61 4.73
N GLY A 66 -2.55 -5.43 5.13
CA GLY A 66 -1.93 -4.74 6.24
C GLY A 66 -2.64 -3.47 6.64
N THR A 67 -2.05 -2.74 7.57
CA THR A 67 -2.54 -1.44 8.02
C THR A 67 -1.71 -0.32 7.40
N LEU A 68 -2.39 0.60 6.72
CA LEU A 68 -1.83 1.87 6.29
C LEU A 68 -1.93 2.87 7.44
N HIS A 69 -0.78 3.27 7.99
CA HIS A 69 -0.68 4.38 8.91
C HIS A 69 -0.30 5.62 8.12
N PHE A 70 -1.13 6.65 8.19
CA PHE A 70 -0.96 7.86 7.41
C PHE A 70 -1.08 9.10 8.29
N ASN A 71 -0.14 10.02 8.13
CA ASN A 71 -0.15 11.32 8.78
C ASN A 71 -0.11 12.41 7.70
N LEU A 72 -1.21 13.16 7.61
CA LEU A 72 -1.42 14.22 6.64
C LEU A 72 -0.53 15.45 6.88
N LEU A 73 -0.22 15.77 8.15
CA LEU A 73 0.60 16.93 8.51
C LEU A 73 2.07 16.68 8.17
N ASP A 74 2.58 15.51 8.54
CA ASP A 74 3.98 15.12 8.31
C ASP A 74 4.20 14.54 6.90
N LYS A 75 3.13 14.39 6.11
CA LYS A 75 3.12 13.75 4.79
C LYS A 75 3.83 12.39 4.83
N LEU A 76 3.51 11.60 5.84
CA LEU A 76 4.13 10.30 6.08
C LEU A 76 3.10 9.19 5.84
N ALA A 77 3.49 8.16 5.12
CA ALA A 77 2.74 6.93 4.98
C ALA A 77 3.64 5.74 5.35
N VAL A 78 3.12 4.83 6.15
CA VAL A 78 3.78 3.57 6.51
C VAL A 78 2.79 2.44 6.30
N PHE A 79 3.22 1.41 5.59
CA PHE A 79 2.45 0.18 5.44
C PHE A 79 3.02 -0.89 6.36
N GLU A 80 2.19 -1.38 7.28
CA GLU A 80 2.49 -2.47 8.18
C GLU A 80 1.85 -3.75 7.65
N MET A 81 2.64 -4.59 6.98
CA MET A 81 2.18 -5.86 6.42
C MET A 81 1.84 -6.85 7.54
N GLN A 82 0.67 -7.47 7.44
CA GLN A 82 0.18 -8.51 8.36
C GLN A 82 0.19 -9.89 7.70
N GLY A 83 0.04 -9.94 6.38
CA GLY A 83 0.09 -11.17 5.61
C GLY A 83 0.06 -10.90 4.11
N PHE A 84 0.22 -11.94 3.31
CA PHE A 84 0.09 -11.85 1.86
C PHE A 84 -0.48 -13.13 1.26
N GLU A 85 -1.08 -12.99 0.08
CA GLU A 85 -1.49 -14.09 -0.79
C GLU A 85 -0.74 -14.00 -2.12
N LYS A 86 -0.37 -15.14 -2.71
CA LYS A 86 0.14 -15.24 -4.07
C LYS A 86 -0.87 -15.96 -4.94
N ILE A 87 -1.28 -15.31 -6.03
CA ILE A 87 -2.05 -15.91 -7.12
C ILE A 87 -1.08 -16.17 -8.27
N GLU A 88 -0.83 -17.45 -8.56
CA GLU A 88 0.08 -17.84 -9.63
C GLU A 88 -0.44 -17.37 -10.99
N ALA A 89 0.48 -16.93 -11.86
CA ALA A 89 0.15 -16.73 -13.26
C ALA A 89 -0.22 -18.09 -13.87
N LYS A 90 -1.45 -18.25 -14.38
CA LYS A 90 -1.82 -19.46 -15.13
C LYS A 90 -0.83 -19.65 -16.28
N ALA A 91 -0.18 -20.81 -16.31
CA ALA A 91 0.72 -21.26 -17.37
C ALA A 91 0.02 -21.37 -18.73
#